data_AF-A0A328EML4-F1
#
_entry.id   AF-A0A328EML4-F1
#
_cell.length_a   1.000
_cell.length_b   1.000
_cell.length_c   1.000
_cell.angle_alpha   90.00
_cell.angle_beta   90.00
_cell.angle_gamma   90.00
#
_symmetry.space_group_name_H-M   'P 1'
#
loop_
_entity.id
_entity.type
_entity.pdbx_description
1 polymer ?
#
loop_
_entity_poly.entity_id
_entity_poly.type
_entity_poly.pdbx_seq_one_letter_code
_entity_poly.pdbx_strand_id
1 'polypeptide(L)'
;MTNLFGSGIIQTVTPIRPELYDYYFDRAVIADIRKKLGLSQAKLADLLDIPVNTLSRWEANATTPDADTLAAIYAIAKQHGLSPNFFKRRESMEKVSKQRTKLVLAWDFQNLGVKVEEIEDEWGYMKDYLDLLFPATRANRVLRVYGSPPTGFTYLSFQPGVSKPTMKGAFEKLGFQVFEGYFDADSQLTRDNVQECMTNPEKTIFVLVSKDGDYTEFLKELKHIGVEAYIWSELDEISDRLEASVEDSNLIPWDRPYVVTECIEVIKELKGGTVKKGTFGQQCRERLDEDEIYPQDVGFSRRNPYGNLLTWLESQGIIEVRTVKEPDLISIKMKR
;
A
#
# COMPACT_ATOMS: atom_id res chain seq x y z
N MET A 1 20.19 -5.48 67.86
CA MET A 1 20.11 -4.38 66.87
C MET A 1 20.37 -5.00 65.52
N THR A 2 19.32 -5.32 64.77
CA THR A 2 19.40 -6.08 63.53
C THR A 2 18.77 -5.22 62.45
N ASN A 3 19.59 -4.64 61.57
CA ASN A 3 19.12 -3.81 60.46
C ASN A 3 18.63 -4.71 59.32
N LEU A 4 17.32 -4.65 59.08
CA LEU A 4 16.66 -5.17 57.88
C LEU A 4 16.86 -4.16 56.74
N PHE A 5 17.81 -4.43 55.86
CA PHE A 5 17.92 -3.72 54.58
C PHE A 5 16.90 -4.30 53.59
N GLY A 6 15.89 -3.50 53.27
CA GLY A 6 14.91 -3.80 52.23
C GLY A 6 15.58 -3.83 50.85
N SER A 7 15.49 -4.98 50.19
CA SER A 7 15.85 -5.16 48.79
C SER A 7 14.84 -4.40 47.93
N GLY A 8 15.23 -3.22 47.43
CA GLY A 8 14.48 -2.49 46.43
C GLY A 8 14.54 -3.23 45.10
N ILE A 9 13.42 -3.77 44.66
CA ILE A 9 13.26 -4.30 43.30
C ILE A 9 13.34 -3.10 42.36
N ILE A 10 14.47 -2.96 41.67
CA ILE A 10 14.59 -2.02 40.56
C ILE A 10 13.72 -2.59 39.43
N GLN A 11 12.51 -2.06 39.25
CA GLN A 11 11.73 -2.30 38.06
C GLN A 11 12.50 -1.74 36.87
N THR A 12 13.15 -2.62 36.11
CA THR A 12 13.68 -2.28 34.80
C THR A 12 12.48 -2.02 33.90
N VAL A 13 12.16 -0.74 33.68
CA VAL A 13 11.19 -0.33 32.66
C VAL A 13 11.72 -0.90 31.35
N THR A 14 11.02 -1.91 30.80
CA THR A 14 11.38 -2.46 29.50
C THR A 14 11.35 -1.30 28.51
N PRO A 15 12.45 -0.99 27.81
CA PRO A 15 12.45 0.12 26.87
C PRO A 15 11.35 -0.13 25.84
N ILE A 16 10.46 0.85 25.69
CA ILE A 16 9.46 0.87 24.63
C ILE A 16 10.22 0.62 23.32
N ARG A 17 9.78 -0.37 22.55
CA ARG A 17 10.48 -0.76 21.32
C ARG A 17 10.70 0.47 20.42
N PRO A 18 11.90 0.69 19.86
CA PRO A 18 12.21 1.85 19.03
C PRO A 18 11.18 2.08 17.90
N GLU A 19 10.65 1.01 17.32
CA GLU A 19 9.63 1.07 16.25
C GLU A 19 8.31 1.77 16.68
N LEU A 20 7.99 1.82 17.97
CA LEU A 20 6.79 2.48 18.47
C LEU A 20 6.90 4.02 18.48
N TYR A 21 8.10 4.58 18.26
CA TYR A 21 8.31 6.03 18.13
C TYR A 21 8.08 6.55 16.70
N ASP A 22 7.81 5.66 15.74
CA ASP A 22 7.54 6.00 14.34
C ASP A 22 6.24 6.76 14.15
N TYR A 23 5.34 6.74 15.13
CA TYR A 23 4.08 7.44 15.08
C TYR A 23 4.16 8.77 15.84
N TYR A 24 3.43 9.75 15.35
CA TYR A 24 3.15 11.00 16.02
C TYR A 24 1.65 11.20 16.08
N PHE A 25 1.21 11.87 17.14
CA PHE A 25 -0.19 12.23 17.30
C PHE A 25 -0.58 13.31 16.29
N ASP A 26 -1.49 12.98 15.37
CA ASP A 26 -2.09 13.94 14.44
C ASP A 26 -3.24 14.68 15.11
N ARG A 27 -2.88 15.82 15.67
CA ARG A 27 -3.76 16.74 16.37
C ARG A 27 -4.86 17.33 15.48
N ALA A 28 -4.65 17.41 14.15
CA ALA A 28 -5.65 17.94 13.23
C ALA A 28 -6.93 17.08 13.21
N VAL A 29 -6.81 15.80 13.56
CA VAL A 29 -7.90 14.83 13.61
C VAL A 29 -8.98 15.27 14.60
N ILE A 30 -8.63 15.90 15.72
CA ILE A 30 -9.62 16.38 16.70
C ILE A 30 -10.55 17.43 16.06
N ALA A 31 -9.96 18.42 15.38
CA ALA A 31 -10.72 19.47 14.72
C ALA A 31 -11.60 18.90 13.60
N ASP A 32 -11.10 17.89 12.87
CA ASP A 32 -11.84 17.23 11.80
C ASP A 32 -13.02 16.41 12.31
N ILE A 33 -12.84 15.64 13.40
CA ILE A 33 -13.96 14.95 14.08
C ILE A 33 -15.01 15.99 14.45
N ARG A 34 -14.63 17.06 15.15
CA ARG A 34 -15.54 18.11 15.59
C ARG A 34 -16.36 18.69 14.43
N LYS A 35 -15.69 19.05 13.32
CA LYS A 35 -16.34 19.60 12.13
C LYS A 35 -17.28 18.59 11.48
N LYS A 36 -16.90 17.31 11.37
CA LYS A 36 -17.74 16.24 10.81
C LYS A 36 -18.99 15.98 11.66
N LEU A 37 -18.90 16.18 12.97
CA LEU A 37 -20.03 16.11 13.88
C LEU A 37 -20.89 17.38 13.89
N GLY A 38 -20.50 18.44 13.16
CA GLY A 38 -21.21 19.73 13.16
C GLY A 38 -21.14 20.46 14.51
N LEU A 39 -20.15 20.16 15.36
CA LEU A 39 -20.04 20.71 16.70
C LEU A 39 -19.21 22.00 16.73
N SER A 40 -19.63 22.94 17.58
CA SER A 40 -18.77 24.05 17.99
C SER A 40 -17.68 23.56 18.94
N GLN A 41 -16.58 24.31 19.09
CA GLN A 41 -15.55 23.99 20.09
C GLN A 41 -16.14 23.96 21.50
N ALA A 42 -17.04 24.90 21.81
CA ALA A 42 -17.74 24.92 23.09
C ALA A 42 -18.54 23.63 23.33
N LYS A 43 -19.23 23.11 22.31
CA LYS A 43 -20.07 21.93 22.47
C LYS A 43 -19.26 20.64 22.60
N LEU A 44 -18.17 20.49 21.85
CA LEU A 44 -17.30 19.33 22.01
C LEU A 44 -16.56 19.36 23.37
N ALA A 45 -16.15 20.54 23.83
CA ALA A 45 -15.52 20.70 25.14
C ALA A 45 -16.48 20.35 26.29
N ASP A 46 -17.74 20.78 26.19
CA ASP A 46 -18.84 20.41 27.11
C ASP A 46 -19.06 18.89 27.16
N LEU A 47 -19.05 18.20 26.00
CA LEU A 47 -19.18 16.73 25.95
C LEU A 47 -18.00 15.98 26.58
N LEU A 48 -16.81 16.57 26.55
CA LEU A 48 -15.59 15.99 27.11
C LEU A 48 -15.34 16.42 28.57
N ASP A 49 -16.21 17.28 29.13
CA ASP A 49 -16.04 17.92 30.44
C ASP A 49 -14.67 18.62 30.61
N ILE A 50 -14.28 19.39 29.59
CA ILE A 50 -13.03 20.17 29.60
C ILE A 50 -13.27 21.65 29.30
N PRO A 51 -12.37 22.56 29.73
CA PRO A 51 -12.43 23.95 29.33
C PRO A 51 -12.28 24.11 27.80
N VAL A 52 -13.08 24.99 27.19
CA VAL A 52 -13.02 25.29 25.75
C VAL A 52 -11.62 25.70 25.30
N ASN A 53 -10.89 26.42 26.15
CA ASN A 53 -9.52 26.85 25.86
C ASN A 53 -8.54 25.66 25.77
N THR A 54 -8.78 24.58 26.52
CA THR A 54 -7.98 23.35 26.44
C THR A 54 -8.17 22.70 25.07
N LEU A 55 -9.43 22.53 24.64
CA LEU A 55 -9.73 21.99 23.31
C LEU A 55 -9.13 22.86 22.18
N SER A 56 -9.27 24.17 22.30
CA SER A 56 -8.67 25.12 21.34
C SER A 56 -7.15 24.94 21.24
N ARG A 57 -6.45 24.75 22.36
CA ARG A 57 -5.00 24.50 22.37
C ARG A 57 -4.62 23.14 21.79
N TRP A 58 -5.48 22.12 21.88
CA TRP A 58 -5.26 20.85 21.18
C TRP A 58 -5.41 21.00 19.68
N GLU A 59 -6.49 21.64 19.22
CA GLU A 59 -6.73 21.89 17.79
C GLU A 59 -5.67 22.83 17.16
N ALA A 60 -5.10 23.73 17.96
CA ALA A 60 -4.04 24.67 17.55
C ALA A 60 -2.61 24.11 17.72
N ASN A 61 -2.45 22.81 17.99
CA ASN A 61 -1.15 22.17 18.17
C ASN A 61 -0.29 22.65 19.36
N ALA A 62 -0.87 23.37 20.31
CA ALA A 62 -0.13 23.90 21.45
C ALA A 62 0.06 22.86 22.56
N THR A 63 -0.85 21.90 22.71
CA THR A 63 -0.80 20.83 23.72
C THR A 63 -1.39 19.53 23.16
N THR A 64 -1.20 18.41 23.86
CA THR A 64 -1.74 17.10 23.48
C THR A 64 -2.72 16.64 24.58
N PRO A 65 -3.88 16.06 24.25
CA PRO A 65 -4.74 15.40 25.23
C PRO A 65 -4.03 14.21 25.89
N ASP A 66 -4.42 13.87 27.10
CA ASP A 66 -4.03 12.60 27.72
C ASP A 66 -4.73 11.41 27.05
N ALA A 67 -4.30 10.20 27.44
CA ALA A 67 -4.82 8.96 26.86
C ALA A 67 -6.32 8.75 27.14
N ASP A 68 -6.80 9.12 28.32
CA ASP A 68 -8.20 8.96 28.72
C ASP A 68 -9.10 9.88 27.89
N THR A 69 -8.67 11.13 27.68
CA THR A 69 -9.40 12.07 26.84
C THR A 69 -9.37 11.64 25.38
N LEU A 70 -8.26 11.08 24.88
CA LEU A 70 -8.21 10.51 23.53
C LEU A 70 -9.20 9.36 23.35
N ALA A 71 -9.30 8.47 24.34
CA ALA A 71 -10.28 7.40 24.34
C ALA A 71 -11.72 7.95 24.34
N ALA A 72 -12.00 9.02 25.08
CA ALA A 72 -13.29 9.69 25.08
C ALA A 72 -13.64 10.31 23.71
N ILE A 73 -12.69 11.01 23.07
CA ILE A 73 -12.88 11.57 21.73
C ILE A 73 -13.13 10.44 20.71
N TYR A 74 -12.37 9.33 20.79
CA TYR A 74 -12.57 8.15 19.96
C TYR A 74 -13.97 7.57 20.13
N ALA A 75 -14.43 7.41 21.38
CA ALA A 75 -15.74 6.85 21.70
C ALA A 75 -16.88 7.71 21.13
N ILE A 76 -16.81 9.04 21.29
CA ILE A 76 -17.77 9.98 20.69
C ILE A 76 -17.78 9.84 19.17
N ALA A 77 -16.61 9.85 18.54
CA ALA A 77 -16.50 9.70 17.09
C ALA A 77 -17.16 8.40 16.60
N LYS A 78 -16.89 7.28 17.29
CA LYS A 78 -17.42 5.96 16.96
C LYS A 78 -18.94 5.86 17.15
N GLN A 79 -19.49 6.47 18.21
CA GLN A 79 -20.95 6.56 18.42
C GLN A 79 -21.68 7.25 17.27
N HIS A 80 -20.98 8.12 16.55
CA HIS A 80 -21.48 8.82 15.36
C HIS A 80 -21.02 8.20 14.03
N GLY A 81 -20.48 6.97 14.06
CA GLY A 81 -20.08 6.24 12.86
C GLY A 81 -18.78 6.74 12.20
N LEU A 82 -17.93 7.46 12.94
CA LEU A 82 -16.60 7.87 12.49
C LEU A 82 -15.54 6.91 13.04
N SER A 83 -14.52 6.60 12.22
CA SER A 83 -13.34 5.83 12.63
C SER A 83 -12.09 6.72 12.52
N PRO A 84 -11.79 7.55 13.54
CA PRO A 84 -10.65 8.46 13.47
C PRO A 84 -9.32 7.73 13.66
N ASN A 85 -8.32 8.12 12.88
CA ASN A 85 -6.94 7.70 13.08
C ASN A 85 -6.15 8.87 13.70
N PHE A 86 -5.89 8.79 15.00
CA PHE A 86 -5.18 9.81 15.77
C PHE A 86 -3.68 9.83 15.57
N PHE A 87 -3.10 8.79 14.96
CA PHE A 87 -1.67 8.62 14.90
C PHE A 87 -1.24 8.49 13.44
N LYS A 88 -0.38 9.42 13.01
CA LYS A 88 0.26 9.36 11.71
C LYS A 88 1.69 8.87 11.88
N ARG A 89 2.18 8.13 10.90
CA ARG A 89 3.59 7.77 10.86
C ARG A 89 4.41 9.02 10.51
N ARG A 90 5.56 9.23 11.15
CA ARG A 90 6.49 10.32 10.82
C ARG A 90 7.01 10.09 9.40
N GLU A 91 6.98 11.15 8.58
CA GLU A 91 7.44 11.18 7.18
C GLU A 91 8.93 10.83 7.00
N SER A 92 9.70 10.54 8.05
CA SER A 92 11.09 10.10 7.92
C SER A 92 11.23 8.83 7.05
N MET A 93 10.18 8.01 6.92
CA MET A 93 10.13 6.87 5.99
C MET A 93 9.90 7.28 4.52
N GLU A 94 9.20 8.38 4.22
CA GLU A 94 9.03 8.85 2.82
C GLU A 94 10.36 9.27 2.18
N LYS A 95 11.36 9.64 3.01
CA LYS A 95 12.74 9.84 2.55
C LYS A 95 13.49 8.51 2.36
N VAL A 96 13.12 7.46 3.10
CA VAL A 96 13.75 6.14 3.00
C VAL A 96 13.28 5.40 1.74
N SER A 97 11.99 5.46 1.39
CA SER A 97 11.50 4.83 0.14
C SER A 97 12.15 5.44 -1.11
N LYS A 98 12.41 6.76 -1.10
CA LYS A 98 13.15 7.47 -2.17
C LYS A 98 14.62 7.05 -2.31
N GLN A 99 15.18 6.33 -1.35
CA GLN A 99 16.56 5.82 -1.38
C GLN A 99 16.64 4.34 -1.76
N ARG A 100 15.50 3.67 -1.94
CA ARG A 100 15.47 2.27 -2.37
C ARG A 100 15.80 2.21 -3.85
N THR A 101 16.89 1.51 -4.17
CA THR A 101 17.42 1.42 -5.54
C THR A 101 17.36 0.00 -6.10
N LYS A 102 16.89 -0.97 -5.32
CA LYS A 102 16.75 -2.37 -5.74
C LYS A 102 15.31 -2.82 -5.52
N LEU A 103 14.74 -3.51 -6.50
CA LEU A 103 13.45 -4.17 -6.36
C LEU A 103 13.62 -5.67 -6.57
N VAL A 104 13.10 -6.45 -5.64
CA VAL A 104 12.99 -7.91 -5.75
C VAL A 104 11.51 -8.24 -5.81
N LEU A 105 11.08 -8.86 -6.91
CA LEU A 105 9.71 -9.32 -7.08
C LEU A 105 9.70 -10.84 -7.11
N ALA A 106 8.89 -11.42 -6.22
CA ALA A 106 8.66 -12.84 -6.13
C ALA A 106 7.20 -13.11 -6.43
N TRP A 107 6.95 -13.81 -7.53
CA TRP A 107 5.61 -14.16 -7.97
C TRP A 107 5.34 -15.63 -7.68
N ASP A 108 4.40 -15.89 -6.77
CA ASP A 108 3.88 -17.22 -6.50
C ASP A 108 2.73 -17.51 -7.47
N PHE A 109 3.08 -18.03 -8.64
CA PHE A 109 2.15 -18.15 -9.77
C PHE A 109 1.09 -19.24 -9.56
N GLN A 110 1.34 -20.20 -8.65
CA GLN A 110 0.40 -21.28 -8.39
C GLN A 110 -0.89 -20.79 -7.73
N ASN A 111 -0.76 -19.72 -6.96
CA ASN A 111 -1.83 -19.19 -6.14
C ASN A 111 -2.67 -18.14 -6.87
N LEU A 112 -2.39 -17.85 -8.14
CA LEU A 112 -3.02 -16.76 -8.89
C LEU A 112 -3.71 -17.29 -10.15
N GLY A 113 -4.93 -16.83 -10.42
CA GLY A 113 -5.80 -17.33 -11.50
C GLY A 113 -5.40 -16.89 -12.91
N VAL A 114 -4.17 -16.40 -13.12
CA VAL A 114 -3.70 -15.78 -14.35
C VAL A 114 -3.42 -16.85 -15.41
N LYS A 115 -3.99 -16.69 -16.61
CA LYS A 115 -3.70 -17.60 -17.73
C LYS A 115 -2.38 -17.24 -18.38
N VAL A 116 -1.73 -18.23 -19.01
CA VAL A 116 -0.40 -18.03 -19.62
C VAL A 116 -0.44 -16.95 -20.71
N GLU A 117 -1.55 -16.85 -21.42
CA GLU A 117 -1.77 -15.87 -22.48
C GLU A 117 -1.92 -14.44 -21.97
N GLU A 118 -2.29 -14.25 -20.69
CA GLU A 118 -2.52 -12.96 -20.04
C GLU A 118 -1.23 -12.40 -19.38
N ILE A 119 -0.22 -13.24 -19.15
CA ILE A 119 1.01 -12.88 -18.42
C ILE A 119 1.70 -11.63 -18.98
N GLU A 120 1.77 -11.48 -20.31
CA GLU A 120 2.45 -10.35 -20.94
C GLU A 120 1.73 -9.02 -20.69
N ASP A 121 0.40 -9.03 -20.80
CA ASP A 121 -0.44 -7.84 -20.58
C ASP A 121 -0.46 -7.48 -19.09
N GLU A 122 -0.70 -8.47 -18.22
CA GLU A 122 -0.66 -8.30 -16.76
C GLU A 122 0.68 -7.71 -16.32
N TRP A 123 1.79 -8.34 -16.72
CA TRP A 123 3.11 -7.83 -16.37
C TRP A 123 3.37 -6.42 -16.93
N GLY A 124 2.84 -6.09 -18.11
CA GLY A 124 2.91 -4.74 -18.67
C GLY A 124 2.36 -3.69 -17.70
N TYR A 125 1.12 -3.86 -17.25
CA TYR A 125 0.50 -3.00 -16.26
C TYR A 125 1.24 -3.01 -14.93
N MET A 126 1.64 -4.19 -14.44
CA MET A 126 2.37 -4.31 -13.19
C MET A 126 3.68 -3.54 -13.22
N LYS A 127 4.45 -3.72 -14.30
CA LYS A 127 5.77 -3.11 -14.50
C LYS A 127 5.66 -1.60 -14.54
N ASP A 128 4.70 -1.06 -15.28
CA ASP A 128 4.49 0.38 -15.41
C ASP A 128 4.05 1.00 -14.09
N TYR A 129 3.18 0.32 -13.34
CA TYR A 129 2.82 0.73 -11.98
C TYR A 129 4.01 0.74 -11.02
N LEU A 130 4.84 -0.31 -11.03
CA LEU A 130 6.08 -0.35 -10.23
C LEU A 130 7.08 0.73 -10.68
N ASP A 131 7.13 1.05 -11.97
CA ASP A 131 7.97 2.13 -12.51
C ASP A 131 7.50 3.52 -12.06
N LEU A 132 6.21 3.68 -11.77
CA LEU A 132 5.64 4.90 -11.19
C LEU A 132 5.94 5.00 -9.69
N LEU A 133 5.74 3.90 -8.93
CA LEU A 133 5.96 3.88 -7.49
C LEU A 133 7.44 3.94 -7.12
N PHE A 134 8.29 3.20 -7.83
CA PHE A 134 9.68 2.97 -7.47
C PHE A 134 10.64 3.26 -8.62
N PRO A 135 10.64 4.50 -9.17
CA PRO A 135 11.40 4.83 -10.37
C PRO A 135 12.92 4.57 -10.22
N ALA A 136 13.46 4.71 -9.01
CA ALA A 136 14.86 4.46 -8.70
C ALA A 136 15.29 2.98 -8.82
N THR A 137 14.35 2.05 -8.90
CA THR A 137 14.62 0.60 -8.98
C THR A 137 14.71 0.07 -10.42
N ARG A 138 14.38 0.88 -11.43
CA ARG A 138 14.34 0.48 -12.87
C ARG A 138 15.58 -0.25 -13.36
N ALA A 139 16.76 0.20 -12.91
CA ALA A 139 18.04 -0.35 -13.35
C ALA A 139 18.48 -1.61 -12.58
N ASN A 140 17.77 -1.99 -11.51
CA ASN A 140 18.17 -3.06 -10.62
C ASN A 140 16.93 -3.80 -10.08
N ARG A 141 16.39 -4.68 -10.93
CA ARG A 141 15.27 -5.55 -10.61
C ARG A 141 15.70 -7.01 -10.63
N VAL A 142 15.28 -7.75 -9.63
CA VAL A 142 15.36 -9.21 -9.59
C VAL A 142 13.94 -9.73 -9.67
N LEU A 143 13.62 -10.38 -10.79
CA LEU A 143 12.28 -10.86 -11.09
C LEU A 143 12.29 -12.38 -11.02
N ARG A 144 11.47 -12.96 -10.14
CA ARG A 144 11.38 -14.41 -9.95
C ARG A 144 9.93 -14.84 -9.96
N VAL A 145 9.67 -15.97 -10.59
CA VAL A 145 8.38 -16.63 -10.55
C VAL A 145 8.57 -18.07 -10.11
N TYR A 146 7.69 -18.50 -9.22
CA TYR A 146 7.67 -19.83 -8.63
C TYR A 146 6.36 -20.49 -9.04
N GLY A 147 6.47 -21.68 -9.59
CA GLY A 147 5.32 -22.44 -10.05
C GLY A 147 5.55 -23.93 -9.91
N SER A 148 4.49 -24.73 -9.93
CA SER A 148 4.64 -26.15 -10.20
C SER A 148 4.63 -26.39 -11.71
N PRO A 149 5.45 -27.33 -12.20
CA PRO A 149 5.29 -27.81 -13.55
C PRO A 149 3.85 -28.30 -13.75
N PRO A 150 3.27 -28.14 -14.95
CA PRO A 150 1.90 -28.58 -15.22
C PRO A 150 1.77 -30.05 -14.82
N THR A 151 0.95 -30.33 -13.81
CA THR A 151 0.79 -31.67 -13.23
C THR A 151 0.06 -32.56 -14.23
N GLY A 152 0.78 -33.12 -15.21
CA GLY A 152 0.54 -34.38 -15.92
C GLY A 152 -0.81 -34.66 -16.61
N PHE A 153 -1.85 -33.84 -16.46
CA PHE A 153 -3.22 -34.16 -16.91
C PHE A 153 -3.80 -33.22 -17.96
N THR A 154 -3.14 -32.10 -18.28
CA THR A 154 -3.59 -31.14 -19.30
C THR A 154 -2.99 -31.35 -20.70
N TYR A 155 -2.15 -32.37 -20.90
CA TYR A 155 -1.47 -32.65 -22.18
C TYR A 155 -2.15 -33.71 -23.08
N LEU A 156 -3.49 -33.79 -23.08
CA LEU A 156 -4.20 -34.63 -24.05
C LEU A 156 -4.93 -33.87 -25.17
N SER A 157 -4.84 -32.53 -25.22
CA SER A 157 -5.23 -31.80 -26.44
C SER A 157 -4.07 -31.76 -27.44
N PHE A 158 -3.74 -32.91 -28.04
CA PHE A 158 -2.88 -33.00 -29.22
C PHE A 158 -3.61 -32.37 -30.41
N GLN A 159 -3.50 -31.06 -30.58
CA GLN A 159 -3.61 -30.47 -31.92
C GLN A 159 -2.21 -30.46 -32.53
N PRO A 160 -1.93 -31.31 -33.53
CA PRO A 160 -0.63 -31.34 -34.18
C PRO A 160 -0.34 -29.97 -34.82
N GLY A 161 0.78 -29.34 -34.43
CA GLY A 161 1.30 -28.14 -35.11
C GLY A 161 1.10 -26.79 -34.41
N VAL A 162 0.41 -26.71 -33.27
CA VAL A 162 0.31 -25.46 -32.49
C VAL A 162 1.08 -25.60 -31.19
N SER A 163 2.26 -24.99 -31.12
CA SER A 163 3.01 -24.87 -29.86
C SER A 163 2.29 -23.86 -28.97
N LYS A 164 1.53 -24.33 -27.98
CA LYS A 164 0.98 -23.42 -26.96
C LYS A 164 2.14 -22.79 -26.17
N PRO A 165 2.05 -21.51 -25.81
CA PRO A 165 3.05 -20.89 -24.94
C PRO A 165 3.09 -21.64 -23.61
N THR A 166 4.29 -21.88 -23.09
CA THR A 166 4.47 -22.42 -21.74
C THR A 166 4.60 -21.26 -20.77
N MET A 167 4.18 -21.45 -19.52
CA MET A 167 4.34 -20.47 -18.44
C MET A 167 5.82 -20.02 -18.32
N LYS A 168 6.74 -20.99 -18.32
CA LYS A 168 8.18 -20.73 -18.33
C LYS A 168 8.61 -19.85 -19.51
N GLY A 169 8.22 -20.20 -20.73
CA GLY A 169 8.59 -19.43 -21.92
C GLY A 169 8.02 -18.02 -21.92
N ALA A 170 6.79 -17.84 -21.43
CA ALA A 170 6.16 -16.53 -21.29
C ALA A 170 6.92 -15.64 -20.28
N PHE A 171 7.23 -16.14 -19.08
CA PHE A 171 7.96 -15.38 -18.07
C PHE A 171 9.43 -15.13 -18.42
N GLU A 172 10.15 -16.11 -18.99
CA GLU A 172 11.54 -15.94 -19.42
C GLU A 172 11.66 -14.86 -20.51
N LYS A 173 10.70 -14.78 -21.44
CA LYS A 173 10.62 -13.71 -22.46
C LYS A 173 10.53 -12.32 -21.82
N LEU A 174 9.91 -12.21 -20.64
CA LEU A 174 9.74 -10.97 -19.88
C LEU A 174 10.90 -10.69 -18.91
N GLY A 175 11.93 -11.54 -18.89
CA GLY A 175 13.14 -11.37 -18.07
C GLY A 175 13.05 -11.95 -16.66
N PHE A 176 12.05 -12.78 -16.37
CA PHE A 176 11.94 -13.49 -15.10
C PHE A 176 12.87 -14.69 -15.03
N GLN A 177 13.38 -14.96 -13.83
CA GLN A 177 13.92 -16.27 -13.46
C GLN A 177 12.77 -17.18 -13.05
N VAL A 178 12.60 -18.30 -13.75
CA VAL A 178 11.49 -19.24 -13.53
C VAL A 178 11.97 -20.43 -12.72
N PHE A 179 11.31 -20.70 -11.61
CA PHE A 179 11.58 -21.83 -10.72
C PHE A 179 10.37 -22.77 -10.73
N GLU A 180 10.55 -23.95 -11.34
CA GLU A 180 9.52 -24.98 -11.41
C GLU A 180 9.85 -26.13 -10.44
N GLY A 181 8.98 -26.37 -9.45
CA GLY A 181 9.16 -27.39 -8.43
C GLY A 181 7.88 -28.20 -8.18
N TYR A 182 8.00 -29.53 -8.07
CA TYR A 182 6.86 -30.40 -7.76
C TYR A 182 6.43 -30.33 -6.28
N PHE A 183 7.36 -29.96 -5.41
CA PHE A 183 7.17 -29.86 -3.97
C PHE A 183 8.00 -28.69 -3.46
N ASP A 184 7.46 -27.94 -2.49
CA ASP A 184 8.20 -26.93 -1.71
C ASP A 184 8.51 -25.60 -2.43
N ALA A 185 7.61 -25.13 -3.30
CA ALA A 185 7.73 -23.81 -3.93
C ALA A 185 7.85 -22.69 -2.90
N ASP A 186 7.09 -22.76 -1.80
CA ASP A 186 7.06 -21.72 -0.76
C ASP A 186 8.39 -21.59 -0.01
N SER A 187 9.01 -22.72 0.40
CA SER A 187 10.31 -22.65 1.06
C SER A 187 11.42 -22.26 0.10
N GLN A 188 11.32 -22.65 -1.17
CA GLN A 188 12.26 -22.18 -2.19
C GLN A 188 12.13 -20.67 -2.39
N LEU A 189 10.91 -20.14 -2.56
CA LEU A 189 10.63 -18.72 -2.67
C LEU A 189 11.21 -17.96 -1.48
N THR A 190 10.92 -18.43 -0.26
CA THR A 190 11.42 -17.81 0.97
C THR A 190 12.95 -17.78 0.98
N ARG A 191 13.61 -18.93 0.81
CA ARG A 191 15.07 -19.05 0.87
C ARG A 191 15.78 -18.17 -0.16
N ASP A 192 15.35 -18.24 -1.41
CA ASP A 192 16.01 -17.56 -2.53
C ASP A 192 15.87 -16.02 -2.40
N ASN A 193 14.75 -15.55 -1.84
CA ASN A 193 14.49 -14.13 -1.68
C ASN A 193 15.06 -13.53 -0.39
N VAL A 194 15.14 -14.29 0.72
CA VAL A 194 15.86 -13.85 1.92
C VAL A 194 17.32 -13.51 1.58
N GLN A 195 18.01 -14.43 0.90
CA GLN A 195 19.41 -14.24 0.52
C GLN A 195 19.60 -13.00 -0.38
N GLU A 196 18.69 -12.81 -1.34
CA GLU A 196 18.71 -11.66 -2.25
C GLU A 196 18.53 -10.33 -1.51
N CYS A 197 17.64 -10.30 -0.52
CA CYS A 197 17.31 -9.11 0.25
C CYS A 197 18.37 -8.76 1.31
N MET A 198 19.07 -9.75 1.87
CA MET A 198 20.13 -9.54 2.87
C MET A 198 21.36 -8.78 2.34
N THR A 199 21.54 -8.70 1.02
CA THR A 199 22.75 -8.05 0.45
C THR A 199 22.78 -6.54 0.68
N ASN A 200 21.64 -5.85 0.63
CA ASN A 200 21.49 -4.40 0.92
C ASN A 200 20.05 -4.12 1.36
N PRO A 201 19.63 -4.58 2.55
CA PRO A 201 18.22 -4.58 2.93
C PRO A 201 17.62 -3.17 2.95
N GLU A 202 18.38 -2.17 3.40
CA GLU A 202 17.99 -0.76 3.49
C GLU A 202 17.82 -0.05 2.12
N LYS A 203 18.26 -0.69 1.03
CA LYS A 203 18.05 -0.22 -0.35
C LYS A 203 17.07 -1.07 -1.14
N THR A 204 16.52 -2.10 -0.52
CA THR A 204 15.69 -3.10 -1.18
C THR A 204 14.23 -2.87 -0.89
N ILE A 205 13.44 -2.88 -1.95
CA ILE A 205 11.99 -3.10 -1.95
C ILE A 205 11.75 -4.55 -2.32
N PHE A 206 10.91 -5.23 -1.55
CA PHE A 206 10.45 -6.57 -1.86
C PHE A 206 8.95 -6.54 -2.17
N VAL A 207 8.55 -7.15 -3.28
CA VAL A 207 7.14 -7.29 -3.68
C VAL A 207 6.81 -8.77 -3.77
N LEU A 208 5.92 -9.23 -2.91
CA LEU A 208 5.35 -10.58 -2.97
C LEU A 208 4.05 -10.54 -3.75
N VAL A 209 3.94 -11.31 -4.83
CA VAL A 209 2.69 -11.50 -5.57
C VAL A 209 2.13 -12.87 -5.16
N SER A 210 1.21 -12.87 -4.19
CA SER A 210 0.59 -14.08 -3.61
C SER A 210 -0.64 -13.70 -2.78
N LYS A 211 -1.48 -14.70 -2.46
CA LYS A 211 -2.57 -14.62 -1.48
C LYS A 211 -2.34 -15.50 -0.24
N ASP A 212 -1.23 -16.25 -0.22
CA ASP A 212 -0.98 -17.28 0.79
C ASP A 212 -0.50 -16.72 2.14
N GLY A 213 -1.21 -17.09 3.20
CA GLY A 213 -0.90 -16.73 4.58
C GLY A 213 0.44 -17.24 5.10
N ASP A 214 1.00 -18.28 4.50
CA ASP A 214 2.22 -18.92 4.99
C ASP A 214 3.47 -18.03 4.84
N TYR A 215 3.42 -17.02 3.97
CA TYR A 215 4.48 -16.02 3.82
C TYR A 215 4.53 -14.96 4.93
N THR A 216 3.60 -14.98 5.89
CA THR A 216 3.51 -13.97 6.97
C THR A 216 4.81 -13.80 7.76
N GLU A 217 5.41 -14.90 8.21
CA GLU A 217 6.63 -14.84 9.03
C GLU A 217 7.85 -14.41 8.22
N PHE A 218 7.89 -14.81 6.94
CA PHE A 218 8.91 -14.37 6.00
C PHE A 218 8.88 -12.85 5.78
N LEU A 219 7.70 -12.26 5.56
CA LEU A 219 7.59 -10.81 5.39
C LEU A 219 7.96 -10.02 6.66
N LYS A 220 7.61 -10.56 7.84
CA LYS A 220 8.06 -9.98 9.12
C LYS A 220 9.58 -10.01 9.26
N GLU A 221 10.23 -11.10 8.86
CA GLU A 221 11.69 -11.22 8.85
C GLU A 221 12.33 -10.18 7.93
N LEU A 222 11.83 -10.03 6.70
CA LEU A 222 12.31 -9.01 5.75
C LEU A 222 12.18 -7.59 6.33
N LYS A 223 11.02 -7.28 6.94
CA LYS A 223 10.80 -5.98 7.59
C LYS A 223 11.78 -5.77 8.75
N HIS A 224 12.05 -6.81 9.55
CA HIS A 224 12.97 -6.74 10.68
C HIS A 224 14.41 -6.41 10.25
N ILE A 225 14.86 -6.93 9.11
CA ILE A 225 16.21 -6.63 8.58
C ILE A 225 16.27 -5.29 7.81
N GLY A 226 15.16 -4.57 7.68
CA GLY A 226 15.10 -3.23 7.09
C GLY A 226 14.66 -3.18 5.62
N VAL A 227 14.18 -4.29 5.06
CA VAL A 227 13.59 -4.34 3.71
C VAL A 227 12.20 -3.72 3.73
N GLU A 228 11.86 -2.98 2.68
CA GLU A 228 10.53 -2.43 2.50
C GLU A 228 9.65 -3.43 1.72
N ALA A 229 8.76 -4.12 2.43
CA ALA A 229 7.96 -5.20 1.86
C ALA A 229 6.55 -4.72 1.45
N TYR A 230 6.12 -5.18 0.27
CA TYR A 230 4.79 -4.99 -0.31
C TYR A 230 4.17 -6.34 -0.62
N ILE A 231 2.85 -6.41 -0.52
CA ILE A 231 2.05 -7.54 -1.01
C ILE A 231 1.23 -7.06 -2.20
N TRP A 232 1.17 -7.89 -3.22
CA TRP A 232 0.33 -7.72 -4.38
C TRP A 232 -0.64 -8.90 -4.46
N SER A 233 -1.93 -8.62 -4.32
CA SER A 233 -2.94 -9.67 -4.15
C SER A 233 -4.35 -9.22 -4.50
N GLU A 234 -5.24 -10.20 -4.71
CA GLU A 234 -6.69 -10.00 -4.81
C GLU A 234 -7.24 -9.73 -3.40
N LEU A 235 -7.96 -8.62 -3.21
CA LEU A 235 -8.34 -8.13 -1.88
C LEU A 235 -9.34 -9.03 -1.14
N ASP A 236 -10.13 -9.80 -1.87
CA ASP A 236 -11.14 -10.71 -1.35
C ASP A 236 -10.59 -12.13 -1.13
N GLU A 237 -9.43 -12.46 -1.70
CA GLU A 237 -8.81 -13.77 -1.56
C GLU A 237 -7.55 -13.80 -0.69
N ILE A 238 -6.96 -12.63 -0.37
CA ILE A 238 -5.81 -12.54 0.53
C ILE A 238 -6.17 -13.03 1.95
N SER A 239 -5.30 -13.83 2.56
CA SER A 239 -5.51 -14.21 3.96
C SER A 239 -5.30 -13.03 4.93
N ASP A 240 -6.15 -12.92 5.96
CA ASP A 240 -6.03 -11.90 7.02
C ASP A 240 -4.64 -11.87 7.67
N ARG A 241 -3.97 -13.03 7.78
CA ARG A 241 -2.63 -13.15 8.36
C ARG A 241 -1.58 -12.48 7.48
N LEU A 242 -1.67 -12.69 6.17
CA LEU A 242 -0.76 -12.09 5.20
C LEU A 242 -1.00 -10.58 5.13
N GLU A 243 -2.27 -10.15 5.03
CA GLU A 243 -2.63 -8.74 5.01
C GLU A 243 -2.08 -8.00 6.26
N ALA A 244 -2.27 -8.56 7.46
CA ALA A 244 -1.77 -7.97 8.70
C ALA A 244 -0.23 -7.96 8.84
N SER A 245 0.50 -8.59 7.92
CA SER A 245 1.97 -8.62 7.94
C SER A 245 2.62 -7.36 7.34
N VAL A 246 1.86 -6.58 6.57
CA VAL A 246 2.30 -5.31 5.97
C VAL A 246 1.45 -4.15 6.47
N GLU A 247 1.86 -2.93 6.11
CA GLU A 247 1.04 -1.75 6.34
C GLU A 247 -0.01 -1.62 5.23
N ASP A 248 -1.18 -1.04 5.50
CA ASP A 248 -2.25 -0.87 4.52
C ASP A 248 -1.77 -0.18 3.22
N SER A 249 -0.80 0.74 3.33
CA SER A 249 -0.19 1.44 2.18
C SER A 249 0.72 0.54 1.32
N ASN A 250 1.12 -0.60 1.86
CA ASN A 250 2.01 -1.57 1.22
C ASN A 250 1.25 -2.77 0.64
N LEU A 251 -0.07 -2.77 0.74
CA LEU A 251 -0.95 -3.68 0.01
C LEU A 251 -1.32 -3.05 -1.35
N ILE A 252 -1.00 -3.78 -2.43
CA ILE A 252 -1.31 -3.45 -3.81
C ILE A 252 -2.44 -4.39 -4.27
N PRO A 253 -3.69 -3.90 -4.38
CA PRO A 253 -4.79 -4.66 -4.96
C PRO A 253 -4.46 -5.06 -6.40
N TRP A 254 -4.88 -6.26 -6.78
CA TRP A 254 -4.61 -6.85 -8.10
C TRP A 254 -4.86 -5.89 -9.26
N ASP A 255 -6.03 -5.26 -9.32
CA ASP A 255 -6.44 -4.41 -10.44
C ASP A 255 -6.00 -2.94 -10.33
N ARG A 256 -5.37 -2.53 -9.20
CA ARG A 256 -4.89 -1.15 -9.01
C ARG A 256 -3.95 -0.64 -10.12
N PRO A 257 -2.99 -1.44 -10.63
CA PRO A 257 -2.08 -1.07 -11.72
C PRO A 257 -2.81 -0.71 -13.00
N TYR A 258 -3.84 -1.47 -13.36
CA TYR A 258 -4.65 -1.23 -14.54
C TYR A 258 -5.34 0.13 -14.43
N VAL A 259 -6.10 0.34 -13.33
CA VAL A 259 -6.78 1.61 -13.05
C VAL A 259 -5.82 2.80 -13.09
N VAL A 260 -4.67 2.67 -12.44
CA VAL A 260 -3.68 3.75 -12.33
C VAL A 260 -3.03 4.04 -13.68
N THR A 261 -2.63 3.02 -14.42
CA THR A 261 -1.93 3.18 -15.71
C THR A 261 -2.84 3.81 -16.76
N GLU A 262 -4.10 3.36 -16.87
CA GLU A 262 -5.06 3.97 -17.81
C GLU A 262 -5.37 5.42 -17.44
N CYS A 263 -5.52 5.72 -16.15
CA CYS A 263 -5.70 7.11 -15.71
C CYS A 263 -4.47 7.98 -16.01
N ILE A 264 -3.26 7.43 -15.93
CA ILE A 264 -2.03 8.13 -16.30
C ILE A 264 -1.98 8.42 -17.81
N GLU A 265 -2.45 7.51 -18.66
CA GLU A 265 -2.56 7.78 -20.10
C GLU A 265 -3.51 8.94 -20.40
N VAL A 266 -4.68 9.00 -19.75
CA VAL A 266 -5.57 10.17 -19.85
C VAL A 266 -4.84 11.46 -19.44
N ILE A 267 -4.08 11.43 -18.33
CA ILE A 267 -3.31 12.60 -17.86
C ILE A 267 -2.24 13.02 -18.89
N LYS A 268 -1.56 12.06 -19.53
CA LYS A 268 -0.58 12.34 -20.60
C LYS A 268 -1.24 13.01 -21.80
N GLU A 269 -2.43 12.57 -22.18
CA GLU A 269 -3.21 13.13 -23.30
C GLU A 269 -3.64 14.58 -23.06
N LEU A 270 -3.90 14.95 -21.81
CA LEU A 270 -4.22 16.33 -21.44
C LEU A 270 -3.04 17.31 -21.65
N LYS A 271 -1.80 16.82 -21.76
CA LYS A 271 -0.58 17.62 -22.01
C LYS A 271 -0.42 18.83 -21.08
N GLY A 272 -0.84 18.69 -19.82
CA GLY A 272 -0.78 19.77 -18.83
C GLY A 272 -1.88 20.84 -18.96
N GLY A 273 -2.87 20.61 -19.82
CA GLY A 273 -4.04 21.46 -20.00
C GLY A 273 -4.95 21.49 -18.77
N THR A 274 -6.01 22.30 -18.87
CA THR A 274 -7.08 22.37 -17.86
C THR A 274 -8.27 21.52 -18.31
N VAL A 275 -8.83 20.75 -17.38
CA VAL A 275 -9.98 19.88 -17.63
C VAL A 275 -11.00 20.06 -16.50
N LYS A 276 -12.30 19.89 -16.80
CA LYS A 276 -13.31 19.82 -15.75
C LYS A 276 -13.16 18.50 -14.99
N LYS A 277 -13.28 18.51 -13.67
CA LYS A 277 -13.20 17.30 -12.82
C LYS A 277 -14.13 16.17 -13.32
N GLY A 278 -15.37 16.52 -13.67
CA GLY A 278 -16.34 15.56 -14.21
C GLY A 278 -15.92 14.99 -15.57
N THR A 279 -15.36 15.81 -16.46
CA THR A 279 -14.86 15.35 -17.77
C THR A 279 -13.65 14.43 -17.63
N PHE A 280 -12.72 14.72 -16.72
CA PHE A 280 -11.59 13.83 -16.43
C PHE A 280 -12.09 12.46 -15.95
N GLY A 281 -13.00 12.43 -14.95
CA GLY A 281 -13.57 11.18 -14.45
C GLY A 281 -14.35 10.40 -15.51
N GLN A 282 -15.00 11.09 -16.45
CA GLN A 282 -15.66 10.44 -17.59
C GLN A 282 -14.64 9.80 -18.55
N GLN A 283 -13.57 10.52 -18.93
CA GLN A 283 -12.54 10.00 -19.81
C GLN A 283 -11.83 8.77 -19.22
N CYS A 284 -11.54 8.79 -17.92
CA CYS A 284 -10.99 7.62 -17.24
C CYS A 284 -11.99 6.45 -17.25
N ARG A 285 -13.28 6.71 -17.03
CA ARG A 285 -14.30 5.66 -17.06
C ARG A 285 -14.44 5.03 -18.44
N GLU A 286 -14.45 5.83 -19.50
CA GLU A 286 -14.58 5.35 -20.88
C GLU A 286 -13.46 4.36 -21.26
N ARG A 287 -12.27 4.48 -20.67
CA ARG A 287 -11.18 3.51 -20.84
C ARG A 287 -11.33 2.26 -19.98
N LEU A 288 -11.76 2.43 -18.74
CA LEU A 288 -11.87 1.33 -17.76
C LEU A 288 -13.12 0.47 -17.96
N ASP A 289 -14.15 0.98 -18.64
CA ASP A 289 -15.42 0.26 -18.87
C ASP A 289 -15.22 -1.01 -19.74
N GLU A 290 -14.12 -1.12 -20.51
CA GLU A 290 -13.85 -2.32 -21.32
C GLU A 290 -13.63 -3.57 -20.44
N ASP A 291 -13.07 -3.39 -19.24
CA ASP A 291 -12.70 -4.49 -18.33
C ASP A 291 -13.55 -4.54 -17.05
N GLU A 292 -14.56 -3.66 -16.93
CA GLU A 292 -15.45 -3.54 -15.76
C GLU A 292 -14.73 -3.25 -14.42
N ILE A 293 -13.49 -2.76 -14.46
CA ILE A 293 -12.67 -2.47 -13.27
C ILE A 293 -12.76 -0.98 -12.93
N TYR A 294 -13.22 -0.63 -11.73
CA TYR A 294 -13.34 0.77 -11.31
C TYR A 294 -12.42 1.12 -10.13
N PRO A 295 -12.09 2.42 -9.93
CA PRO A 295 -11.21 2.80 -8.84
C PRO A 295 -11.73 2.39 -7.44
N GLN A 296 -13.05 2.29 -7.26
CA GLN A 296 -13.60 1.85 -5.97
C GLN A 296 -13.32 0.38 -5.63
N ASP A 297 -13.07 -0.46 -6.63
CA ASP A 297 -12.80 -1.88 -6.45
C ASP A 297 -11.36 -2.09 -5.97
N VAL A 298 -10.48 -1.13 -6.25
CA VAL A 298 -9.06 -1.13 -5.87
C VAL A 298 -8.74 -0.21 -4.68
N GLY A 299 -9.77 0.07 -3.86
CA GLY A 299 -9.63 0.76 -2.57
C GLY A 299 -9.76 2.29 -2.61
N PHE A 300 -10.14 2.92 -3.73
CA PHE A 300 -10.49 4.35 -3.73
C PHE A 300 -11.94 4.59 -3.26
N SER A 301 -12.23 5.70 -2.59
CA SER A 301 -13.57 5.90 -2.01
C SER A 301 -14.66 6.13 -3.07
N ARG A 302 -15.81 5.43 -2.91
CA ARG A 302 -16.98 5.45 -3.80
C ARG A 302 -17.58 6.83 -4.08
N ARG A 303 -17.45 7.79 -3.16
CA ARG A 303 -18.08 9.12 -3.32
C ARG A 303 -17.36 10.00 -4.34
N ASN A 304 -16.06 9.79 -4.56
CA ASN A 304 -15.25 10.56 -5.49
C ASN A 304 -14.02 9.74 -5.94
N PRO A 305 -14.22 8.61 -6.63
CA PRO A 305 -13.15 7.64 -6.92
C PRO A 305 -11.96 8.29 -7.65
N TYR A 306 -12.22 9.01 -8.74
CA TYR A 306 -11.18 9.67 -9.54
C TYR A 306 -10.52 10.86 -8.83
N GLY A 307 -11.26 11.60 -8.01
CA GLY A 307 -10.65 12.66 -7.19
C GLY A 307 -9.70 12.10 -6.14
N ASN A 308 -10.07 11.00 -5.48
CA ASN A 308 -9.20 10.29 -4.53
C ASN A 308 -7.98 9.69 -5.22
N LEU A 309 -8.14 9.14 -6.43
CA LEU A 309 -7.04 8.68 -7.26
C LEU A 309 -6.06 9.82 -7.59
N LEU A 310 -6.56 10.99 -8.00
CA LEU A 310 -5.72 12.17 -8.25
C LEU A 310 -4.98 12.61 -6.99
N THR A 311 -5.64 12.64 -5.83
CA THR A 311 -5.00 12.96 -4.55
C THR A 311 -3.91 11.95 -4.21
N TRP A 312 -4.15 10.65 -4.45
CA TRP A 312 -3.15 9.61 -4.23
C TRP A 312 -1.96 9.76 -5.19
N LEU A 313 -2.19 9.96 -6.49
CA LEU A 313 -1.12 10.21 -7.47
C LEU A 313 -0.29 11.45 -7.11
N GLU A 314 -0.93 12.50 -6.61
CA GLU A 314 -0.25 13.71 -6.15
C GLU A 314 0.57 13.44 -4.88
N SER A 315 0.07 12.65 -3.93
CA SER A 315 0.79 12.28 -2.71
C SER A 315 1.99 11.38 -3.01
N GLN A 316 1.91 10.51 -4.02
CA GLN A 316 3.07 9.75 -4.53
C GLN A 316 4.09 10.64 -5.26
N GLY A 317 3.77 11.92 -5.49
CA GLY A 317 4.64 12.82 -6.24
C GLY A 317 4.70 12.51 -7.74
N ILE A 318 3.74 11.75 -8.27
CA ILE A 318 3.65 11.39 -9.70
C ILE A 318 3.09 12.56 -10.51
N ILE A 319 2.12 13.27 -9.93
CA ILE A 319 1.48 14.43 -10.56
C ILE A 319 1.47 15.66 -9.66
N GLU A 320 1.14 16.79 -10.27
CA GLU A 320 0.76 18.04 -9.61
C GLU A 320 -0.67 18.40 -10.05
N VAL A 321 -1.57 18.64 -9.10
CA VAL A 321 -2.95 19.05 -9.37
C VAL A 321 -3.15 20.48 -8.87
N ARG A 322 -3.50 21.40 -9.79
CA ARG A 322 -3.80 22.79 -9.46
C ARG A 322 -5.27 23.09 -9.70
N THR A 323 -5.96 23.58 -8.68
CA THR A 323 -7.30 24.16 -8.86
C THR A 323 -7.15 25.54 -9.49
N VAL A 324 -7.86 25.80 -10.59
CA VAL A 324 -7.91 27.12 -11.25
C VAL A 324 -9.05 27.96 -10.68
N LYS A 325 -9.18 29.23 -11.12
CA LYS A 325 -10.18 30.18 -10.59
C LYS A 325 -11.62 29.65 -10.62
N GLU A 326 -11.93 28.76 -11.56
CA GLU A 326 -13.21 28.05 -11.61
C GLU A 326 -13.10 26.74 -10.79
N PRO A 327 -13.97 26.54 -9.77
CA PRO A 327 -13.81 25.45 -8.78
C PRO A 327 -13.88 24.03 -9.36
N ASP A 328 -14.46 23.88 -10.55
CA ASP A 328 -14.61 22.61 -11.25
C ASP A 328 -13.50 22.34 -12.27
N LEU A 329 -12.68 23.34 -12.60
CA LEU A 329 -11.53 23.18 -13.49
C LEU A 329 -10.27 22.84 -12.68
N ILE A 330 -9.51 21.88 -13.18
CA ILE A 330 -8.21 21.49 -12.64
C ILE A 330 -7.17 21.47 -13.76
N SER A 331 -5.93 21.82 -13.45
CA SER A 331 -4.77 21.54 -14.30
C SER A 331 -4.01 20.39 -13.67
N ILE A 332 -3.73 19.35 -14.45
CA ILE A 332 -2.99 18.17 -14.01
C ILE A 332 -1.70 18.09 -14.82
N LYS A 333 -0.56 17.97 -14.15
CA LYS A 333 0.75 17.83 -14.80
C LYS A 333 1.52 16.66 -14.24
N MET A 334 2.14 15.87 -15.10
CA MET A 334 3.12 14.86 -14.69
C MET A 334 4.34 15.54 -14.06
N LYS A 335 4.76 15.07 -12.89
CA LYS A 335 6.06 15.43 -12.30
C LYS A 335 7.13 14.58 -13.00
N ARG A 336 8.28 15.21 -13.30
CA ARG A 336 9.41 14.56 -13.97
C ARG A 336 10.31 13.85 -12.99
#